data_AF-A0A3A4A7X2-F1
#
_entry.id   AF-A0A3A4A7X2-F1
#
_cell.length_a   1.000
_cell.length_b   1.000
_cell.length_c   1.000
_cell.angle_alpha   90.00
_cell.angle_beta   90.00
_cell.angle_gamma   90.00
#
_symmetry.space_group_name_H-M   'P 1'
#
loop_
_entity.id
_entity.type
_entity.pdbx_description
1 polymer ?
#
loop_
_entity_poly.entity_id
_entity_poly.type
_entity_poly.pdbx_seq_one_letter_code
_entity_poly.pdbx_strand_id
1 'polypeptide(L)'
;MRELTELVTRSPDLFVRYSRGPDHDAGESSRDYEAEVDMPGLSVTTISPEPWWTRPAEDWIARRVCQYNDLRRDSSDERRPWLLRGRVVGAGPDHEPLVVDVVPVAWIGESAIAEAKRRYQERFHVGRDSTDD
;
A
#
# COMPACT_ATOMS: atom_id res chain seq x y z
N MET A 1 0.51 14.44 -4.53
CA MET A 1 -0.67 13.53 -4.48
C MET A 1 -1.49 13.50 -5.75
N ARG A 2 -1.64 14.62 -6.46
CA ARG A 2 -2.44 14.67 -7.70
C ARG A 2 -2.00 13.64 -8.74
N GLU A 3 -0.72 13.62 -9.11
CA GLU A 3 -0.18 12.67 -10.10
C GLU A 3 -0.37 11.21 -9.68
N LEU A 4 -0.12 10.89 -8.41
CA LEU A 4 -0.39 9.56 -7.85
C LEU A 4 -1.86 9.18 -8.00
N THR A 5 -2.77 10.10 -7.69
CA THR A 5 -4.21 9.87 -7.78
C THR A 5 -4.64 9.67 -9.22
N GLU A 6 -4.14 10.47 -10.15
CA GLU A 6 -4.42 10.33 -11.57
C GLU A 6 -3.90 8.98 -12.10
N LEU A 7 -2.71 8.56 -11.69
CA LEU A 7 -2.15 7.27 -12.08
C LEU A 7 -3.00 6.11 -11.57
N VAL A 8 -3.39 6.11 -10.29
CA VAL A 8 -4.22 5.06 -9.68
C VAL A 8 -5.63 5.03 -10.29
N THR A 9 -6.24 6.19 -10.52
CA THR A 9 -7.60 6.23 -11.09
C THR A 9 -7.65 5.83 -12.57
N ARG A 10 -6.57 6.03 -13.33
CA ARG A 10 -6.43 5.52 -14.71
C ARG A 10 -6.04 4.04 -14.79
N SER A 11 -5.55 3.46 -13.70
CA SER A 11 -5.03 2.09 -13.64
C SER A 11 -5.47 1.42 -12.34
N PRO A 12 -6.72 0.94 -12.26
CA PRO A 12 -7.27 0.40 -11.03
C PRO A 12 -6.63 -0.92 -10.58
N ASP A 13 -5.82 -1.54 -11.45
CA ASP A 13 -5.05 -2.78 -11.25
C ASP A 13 -3.73 -2.57 -10.50
N LEU A 14 -3.45 -1.36 -10.03
CA LEU A 14 -2.25 -1.06 -9.26
C LEU A 14 -2.38 -1.53 -7.80
N PHE A 15 -1.26 -2.01 -7.28
CA PHE A 15 -1.02 -2.27 -5.87
C PHE A 15 0.09 -1.37 -5.35
N VAL A 16 0.16 -1.24 -4.03
CA VAL A 16 1.28 -0.62 -3.33
C VAL A 16 1.99 -1.66 -2.47
N ARG A 17 3.32 -1.62 -2.48
CA ARG A 17 4.18 -2.44 -1.61
C ARG A 17 5.15 -1.55 -0.85
N TYR A 18 5.40 -1.90 0.41
CA TYR A 18 6.38 -1.23 1.25
C TYR A 18 7.60 -2.15 1.47
N SER A 19 8.68 -1.88 0.75
CA SER A 19 9.89 -2.73 0.78
C SER A 19 11.12 -1.91 0.38
N ARG A 20 12.29 -2.56 0.35
CA ARG A 20 13.55 -1.96 -0.15
C ARG A 20 13.53 -1.71 -1.67
N GLY A 21 12.50 -2.20 -2.37
CA GLY A 21 12.24 -1.87 -3.76
C GLY A 21 12.16 -3.07 -4.69
N PRO A 22 11.87 -2.80 -5.97
CA PRO A 22 11.62 -3.83 -6.97
C PRO A 22 12.82 -4.75 -7.19
N ASP A 23 14.06 -4.24 -7.15
CA ASP A 23 15.25 -5.04 -7.35
C ASP A 23 15.51 -6.01 -6.19
N HIS A 24 15.19 -5.59 -4.95
CA HIS A 24 15.29 -6.45 -3.78
C HIS A 24 14.20 -7.52 -3.79
N ASP A 25 12.98 -7.15 -4.16
CA ASP A 25 11.85 -8.09 -4.19
C ASP A 25 11.87 -9.00 -5.44
N ALA A 26 12.80 -8.80 -6.37
CA ALA A 26 12.89 -9.58 -7.59
C ALA A 26 13.27 -11.02 -7.28
N GLY A 27 12.32 -11.94 -7.51
CA GLY A 27 12.51 -13.37 -7.24
C GLY A 27 12.34 -13.76 -5.77
N GLU A 28 11.93 -12.82 -4.91
CA GLU A 28 11.58 -13.10 -3.52
C GLU A 28 10.09 -13.41 -3.36
N SER A 29 9.76 -14.11 -2.28
CA SER A 29 8.40 -14.24 -1.75
C SER A 29 8.29 -13.54 -0.41
N SER A 30 7.10 -13.07 -0.07
CA SER A 30 6.86 -12.61 1.29
C SER A 30 6.77 -13.80 2.25
N ARG A 31 7.05 -13.58 3.53
CA ARG A 31 7.02 -14.62 4.57
C ARG A 31 6.03 -14.23 5.64
N ASP A 32 5.20 -15.18 6.05
CA ASP A 32 4.46 -15.09 7.30
C ASP A 32 5.45 -15.40 8.43
N TYR A 33 5.80 -14.36 9.20
CA TYR A 33 6.76 -14.50 10.30
C TYR A 33 6.15 -15.15 11.54
N GLU A 34 4.83 -15.10 11.73
CA GLU A 34 4.17 -15.76 12.87
C GLU A 34 4.12 -17.28 12.65
N ALA A 35 3.85 -17.70 11.41
CA ALA A 35 3.80 -19.12 11.05
C ALA A 35 5.15 -19.68 10.54
N GLU A 36 6.14 -18.83 10.28
CA GLU A 36 7.41 -19.18 9.63
C GLU A 36 7.23 -19.83 8.23
N VAL A 37 6.23 -19.42 7.47
CA VAL A 37 5.87 -19.98 6.15
C VAL A 37 6.13 -18.97 5.04
N ASP A 38 6.76 -19.42 3.95
CA ASP A 38 6.88 -18.62 2.74
C ASP A 38 5.55 -18.56 1.98
N MET A 39 5.10 -17.35 1.68
CA MET A 39 3.85 -17.12 0.96
C MET A 39 4.04 -17.31 -0.55
N PRO A 40 3.00 -17.70 -1.30
CA PRO A 40 3.10 -17.98 -2.74
C PRO A 40 3.35 -16.73 -3.63
N GLY A 41 3.65 -15.57 -3.05
CA GLY A 41 3.90 -14.32 -3.78
C GLY A 41 4.32 -13.17 -2.87
N LEU A 42 4.40 -11.97 -3.44
CA LEU A 42 4.62 -10.74 -2.68
C LEU A 42 3.30 -10.28 -2.04
N SER A 43 3.34 -10.05 -0.73
CA SER A 43 2.26 -9.36 -0.01
C SER A 43 2.22 -7.89 -0.43
N VAL A 44 1.05 -7.43 -0.86
CA VAL A 44 0.80 -6.08 -1.35
C VAL A 44 -0.53 -5.55 -0.83
N THR A 45 -0.76 -4.27 -1.05
CA THR A 45 -1.96 -3.58 -0.61
C THR A 45 -2.68 -2.98 -1.81
N THR A 46 -4.00 -3.07 -1.85
CA THR A 46 -4.80 -2.35 -2.86
C THR A 46 -4.68 -0.84 -2.67
N ILE A 47 -4.52 -0.07 -3.74
CA ILE A 47 -4.46 1.40 -3.65
C ILE A 47 -5.70 2.07 -4.27
N SER A 48 -6.40 1.38 -5.14
CA SER A 48 -7.64 1.83 -5.78
C SER A 48 -8.80 1.92 -4.77
N PRO A 49 -9.66 2.95 -4.85
CA PRO A 49 -10.87 3.02 -4.04
C PRO A 49 -11.83 1.87 -4.32
N GLU A 50 -12.43 1.32 -3.26
CA GLU A 50 -13.47 0.30 -3.37
C GLU A 50 -14.81 0.90 -3.87
N PRO A 51 -15.69 0.11 -4.50
CA PRO A 51 -16.95 0.61 -5.07
C PRO A 51 -17.89 1.29 -4.07
N TRP A 52 -17.83 0.93 -2.79
CA TRP A 52 -18.65 1.53 -1.75
C TRP A 52 -18.12 2.90 -1.27
N TRP A 53 -16.91 3.28 -1.66
CA TRP A 53 -16.30 4.53 -1.25
C TRP A 53 -16.90 5.72 -1.99
N THR A 54 -17.61 6.58 -1.27
CA THR A 54 -18.33 7.74 -1.85
C THR A 54 -17.57 9.06 -1.74
N ARG A 55 -16.44 9.08 -1.03
CA ARG A 55 -15.59 10.27 -0.82
C ARG A 55 -14.57 10.42 -1.95
N PRO A 56 -13.85 11.56 -2.05
CA PRO A 56 -12.80 11.73 -3.06
C PRO A 56 -11.78 10.57 -3.07
N ALA A 57 -11.38 10.12 -4.26
CA ALA A 57 -10.39 9.04 -4.41
C ALA A 57 -9.06 9.35 -3.71
N GLU A 58 -8.65 10.63 -3.73
CA GLU A 58 -7.46 11.13 -3.04
C GLU A 58 -7.49 10.84 -1.53
N ASP A 59 -8.66 10.85 -0.88
CA ASP A 59 -8.80 10.52 0.54
C ASP A 59 -8.50 9.02 0.79
N TRP A 60 -9.02 8.15 -0.08
CA TRP A 60 -8.76 6.72 -0.01
C TRP A 60 -7.29 6.41 -0.24
N ILE A 61 -6.71 6.97 -1.30
CA ILE A 61 -5.30 6.76 -1.66
C ILE A 61 -4.40 7.26 -0.54
N ALA A 62 -4.70 8.43 0.04
CA ALA A 62 -3.98 8.95 1.20
C ALA A 62 -4.01 7.97 2.38
N ARG A 63 -5.19 7.41 2.71
CA ARG A 63 -5.32 6.38 3.75
C ARG A 63 -4.44 5.16 3.46
N ARG A 64 -4.46 4.63 2.23
CA ARG A 64 -3.66 3.43 1.88
C ARG A 64 -2.17 3.69 1.88
N VAL A 65 -1.72 4.87 1.43
CA VAL A 65 -0.31 5.29 1.54
C VAL A 65 0.12 5.44 3.01
N CYS A 66 -0.77 5.87 3.91
CA CYS A 66 -0.46 6.07 5.32
C CYS A 66 -0.47 4.79 6.15
N GLN A 67 -1.28 3.78 5.78
CA GLN A 67 -1.51 2.57 6.57
C GLN A 67 -0.23 1.76 6.86
N TYR A 68 0.85 1.99 6.11
CA TYR A 68 2.15 1.34 6.30
C TYR A 68 3.25 2.29 6.79
N ASN A 69 2.96 3.58 7.00
CA ASN A 69 3.97 4.49 7.54
C ASN A 69 4.31 4.17 9.01
N ASP A 70 3.45 3.47 9.75
CA ASP A 70 3.75 2.98 11.10
C ASP A 70 4.83 1.87 11.08
N LEU A 71 5.18 1.34 9.89
CA LEU A 71 6.34 0.46 9.69
C LEU A 71 7.66 1.22 9.59
N ARG A 72 7.67 2.56 9.45
CA ARG A 72 8.89 3.37 9.65
C ARG A 72 9.17 3.48 11.15
N ARG A 73 9.46 2.33 11.78
CA ARG A 73 9.88 2.26 13.19
C ARG A 73 11.27 2.84 13.38
N ASP A 74 12.09 2.88 12.33
CA ASP A 74 13.46 3.33 12.39
C ASP A 74 13.84 4.19 11.17
N SER A 75 14.60 5.26 11.39
CA SER A 75 15.06 6.17 10.33
C SER A 75 16.14 5.55 9.43
N SER A 76 16.65 4.38 9.82
CA SER A 76 17.60 3.56 9.07
C SER A 76 16.93 2.56 8.10
N ASP A 77 15.60 2.42 8.12
CA ASP A 77 14.92 1.49 7.23
C ASP A 77 14.76 2.09 5.81
N GLU A 78 15.51 1.54 4.86
CA GLU A 78 15.50 1.92 3.44
C GLU A 78 14.16 1.61 2.75
N ARG A 79 13.22 0.95 3.43
CA ARG A 79 11.92 0.63 2.88
C ARG A 79 11.09 1.87 2.57
N ARG A 80 10.50 1.86 1.38
CA ARG A 80 9.62 2.94 0.89
C ARG A 80 8.47 2.36 0.05
N PRO A 81 7.36 3.08 -0.09
CA PRO A 81 6.24 2.59 -0.88
C PRO A 81 6.51 2.77 -2.37
N TRP A 82 6.18 1.74 -3.14
CA TRP A 82 6.20 1.76 -4.59
C TRP A 82 4.97 1.06 -5.16
N LEU A 83 4.60 1.45 -6.37
CA LEU A 83 3.48 0.95 -7.13
C LEU A 83 3.94 -0.18 -8.06
N LEU A 84 3.10 -1.20 -8.15
CA LEU A 84 3.32 -2.34 -9.01
C LEU A 84 2.00 -2.87 -9.58
N ARG A 85 2.12 -3.67 -10.64
CA ARG A 85 1.10 -4.62 -11.08
C ARG A 85 1.57 -6.04 -10.79
N GLY A 86 0.63 -6.95 -10.73
CA GLY A 86 0.91 -8.37 -10.63
C GLY A 86 -0.37 -9.19 -10.70
N ARG A 87 -0.21 -10.49 -10.92
CA ARG A 87 -1.32 -11.44 -10.91
C ARG A 87 -1.54 -11.93 -9.49
N VAL A 88 -2.76 -11.78 -8.98
CA VAL A 88 -3.14 -12.27 -7.66
C VAL A 88 -3.18 -13.80 -7.67
N VAL A 89 -2.53 -14.43 -6.70
CA VAL A 89 -2.45 -15.90 -6.52
C VAL A 89 -3.04 -16.38 -5.20
N GLY A 90 -3.38 -15.47 -4.29
CA GLY A 90 -3.95 -15.78 -3.00
C GLY A 90 -4.11 -14.55 -2.13
N ALA A 91 -4.40 -14.77 -0.85
CA ALA A 91 -4.44 -13.75 0.18
C ALA A 91 -3.53 -14.16 1.34
N GLY A 92 -2.86 -13.18 1.94
CA GLY A 92 -2.08 -13.34 3.15
C GLY A 92 -2.97 -13.47 4.40
N PRO A 93 -2.35 -13.60 5.58
CA PRO A 93 -3.06 -13.78 6.85
C PRO A 93 -3.97 -12.59 7.20
N ASP A 94 -3.59 -11.37 6.79
CA ASP A 94 -4.40 -10.16 6.99
C ASP A 94 -5.38 -9.90 5.81
N HIS A 95 -5.61 -10.93 5.00
CA HIS A 95 -6.40 -10.89 3.77
C HIS A 95 -5.87 -9.95 2.69
N GLU A 96 -4.59 -9.59 2.76
CA GLU A 96 -3.95 -8.76 1.76
C GLU A 96 -3.59 -9.57 0.50
N PRO A 97 -3.70 -9.01 -0.71
CA PRO A 97 -3.39 -9.76 -1.92
C PRO A 97 -1.94 -10.25 -1.95
N LEU A 98 -1.75 -11.49 -2.41
CA LEU A 98 -0.44 -12.03 -2.76
C LEU A 98 -0.30 -12.03 -4.28
N VAL A 99 0.74 -11.39 -4.81
CA VAL A 99 0.95 -11.24 -6.25
C VAL A 99 2.24 -11.87 -6.75
N VAL A 100 2.18 -12.38 -7.98
CA VAL A 100 3.32 -12.85 -8.78
C VAL A 100 3.35 -12.10 -10.12
N ASP A 101 4.32 -12.40 -10.98
CA ASP A 101 4.49 -11.74 -12.29
C ASP A 101 4.56 -10.20 -12.15
N VAL A 102 5.36 -9.77 -11.16
CA VAL A 102 5.40 -8.39 -10.69
C VAL A 102 6.01 -7.47 -11.74
N VAL A 103 5.29 -6.40 -12.07
CA VAL A 103 5.76 -5.33 -12.94
C VAL A 103 5.85 -4.03 -12.13
N PRO A 104 7.07 -3.54 -11.82
CA PRO A 104 7.25 -2.26 -11.17
C PRO A 104 6.71 -1.11 -12.03
N VAL A 105 6.04 -0.15 -11.38
CA VAL A 105 5.42 0.98 -12.07
C VAL A 105 6.09 2.29 -11.68
N ALA A 106 6.12 2.62 -10.38
CA ALA A 106 6.71 3.87 -9.90
C ALA A 106 6.99 3.85 -8.41
N TRP A 107 8.00 4.59 -7.96
CA TRP A 107 8.16 4.93 -6.55
C TRP A 107 7.15 5.99 -6.11
N ILE A 108 6.67 5.92 -4.86
CA ILE A 108 5.92 7.02 -4.25
C ILE A 108 6.93 8.00 -3.62
N GLY A 109 6.99 9.20 -4.20
CA GLY A 109 7.88 10.27 -3.74
C GLY A 109 7.55 10.78 -2.33
N GLU A 110 8.57 11.28 -1.62
CA GLU A 110 8.41 11.75 -0.23
C GLU A 110 7.40 12.89 -0.09
N SER A 111 7.34 13.78 -1.09
CA SER A 111 6.34 14.86 -1.14
C SER A 111 4.91 14.32 -1.22
N ALA A 112 4.68 13.26 -2.01
CA ALA A 112 3.39 12.61 -2.10
C ALA A 112 3.03 11.90 -0.78
N ILE A 113 4.00 11.25 -0.13
CA ILE A 113 3.81 10.63 1.20
C ILE A 113 3.45 11.69 2.25
N ALA A 114 4.17 12.82 2.28
CA ALA A 114 3.92 13.90 3.23
C ALA A 114 2.53 14.52 3.04
N GLU A 115 2.12 14.74 1.79
CA GLU A 115 0.79 15.26 1.46
C GLU A 115 -0.32 14.24 1.77
N ALA A 116 -0.09 12.94 1.53
CA ALA A 116 -1.00 11.87 1.95
C ALA A 116 -1.24 11.89 3.47
N LYS A 117 -0.17 12.00 4.26
CA LYS A 117 -0.25 12.07 5.73
C LYS A 117 -1.09 13.24 6.20
N ARG A 118 -0.78 14.45 5.71
CA ARG A 118 -1.53 15.66 6.06
C ARG A 118 -3.01 15.48 5.73
N ARG A 119 -3.31 15.00 4.52
CA ARG A 119 -4.68 14.77 4.08
C ARG A 119 -5.40 13.74 4.96
N TYR A 120 -4.74 12.63 5.29
CA TYR A 120 -5.31 11.58 6.12
C TYR A 120 -5.68 12.13 7.51
N GLN A 121 -4.78 12.89 8.14
CA GLN A 121 -5.01 13.53 9.44
C GLN A 121 -6.13 14.58 9.40
N GLU A 122 -6.20 15.38 8.33
CA GLU A 122 -7.21 16.45 8.19
C GLU A 122 -8.60 15.91 7.86
N ARG A 123 -8.70 14.78 7.16
CA ARG A 123 -9.95 14.29 6.55
C ARG A 123 -10.54 13.06 7.24
N PHE A 124 -9.83 12.42 8.15
CA PHE A 124 -10.30 11.24 8.87
C PHE A 124 -10.32 11.51 10.37
N HIS A 125 -11.30 10.92 11.05
CA HIS A 125 -11.34 10.86 12.50
C HIS A 125 -10.43 9.72 12.96
N VAL A 126 -9.12 9.94 12.90
CA VAL A 126 -8.11 8.93 13.24
C VAL A 126 -8.29 8.53 14.71
N GLY A 127 -8.38 7.22 14.98
CA GLY A 127 -8.57 6.68 16.32
C GLY A 127 -10.01 6.52 16.77
N ARG A 128 -11.00 6.94 15.96
CA ARG A 128 -12.41 6.60 16.22
C ARG A 128 -12.65 5.15 15.85
N ASP A 129 -13.21 4.37 16.77
CA ASP A 129 -13.65 3.00 16.53
C ASP A 129 -15.17 2.85 16.77
N SER A 130 -15.69 1.66 16.48
CA SER A 130 -17.07 1.23 16.67
C SER A 130 -17.60 1.36 18.11
N THR A 131 -16.72 1.64 19.08
CA THR A 131 -17.05 1.87 20.48
C THR A 131 -17.19 3.35 20.85
N ASP A 132 -16.83 4.27 19.96
CA ASP A 132 -16.86 5.71 20.19
C ASP A 132 -18.16 6.33 19.62
N ASP A 133 -19.20 6.33 20.44
CA ASP A 133 -20.47 7.05 20.18
C ASP A 133 -20.32 8.58 20.31
#